data_AF-R7U568-F1
#
_entry.id   AF-R7U568-F1
#
_cell.length_a   1.000
_cell.length_b   1.000
_cell.length_c   1.000
_cell.angle_alpha   90.00
_cell.angle_beta   90.00
_cell.angle_gamma   90.00
#
_symmetry.space_group_name_H-M   'P 1'
#
loop_
_entity.id
_entity.type
_entity.pdbx_description
1 polymer ?
#
loop_
_entity_poly.entity_id
_entity_poly.type
_entity_poly.pdbx_seq_one_letter_code
_entity_poly.pdbx_strand_id
1 'polypeptide(L)'
;MVINKTDVDHQPIIDGSLEINNCDTYNYLGSIFSQSSKFNTSIKAQCHAELTHAVKFKSSIRKNSDLPFAVEMKMIKTTQKKCLKKLAQEREGMVNDSFMHALSRYDGTPCGQYVTTIGTYNPGEEKRILHNRIHRSERTKYRTYVKINPDLTLHAMNTDRAVKEHERIAVVKSHNLAMKKGRWTRRPREERLCQCGEIQDEIHIISRCTMTRK
;
A
#
# COMPACT_ATOMS: atom_id res chain seq x y z
N MET A 1 -11.69 19.08 28.24
CA MET A 1 -12.92 19.39 27.45
C MET A 1 -13.54 20.62 28.07
N VAL A 2 -13.73 21.69 27.29
CA VAL A 2 -14.26 22.96 27.82
C VAL A 2 -15.77 22.94 27.73
N ILE A 3 -16.43 22.76 28.87
CA ILE A 3 -17.89 22.58 28.95
C ILE A 3 -18.58 23.94 29.08
N ASN A 4 -18.02 24.82 29.91
CA ASN A 4 -18.60 26.10 30.31
C ASN A 4 -17.79 27.32 29.85
N LYS A 5 -16.61 27.13 29.22
CA LYS A 5 -15.71 28.20 28.75
C LYS A 5 -15.19 29.11 29.86
N THR A 6 -15.05 28.56 31.06
CA THR A 6 -14.44 29.27 32.20
C THR A 6 -13.00 28.81 32.38
N ASP A 7 -12.15 29.64 33.01
CA ASP A 7 -10.74 29.29 33.29
C ASP A 7 -10.61 28.03 34.17
N VAL A 8 -11.68 27.67 34.88
CA VAL A 8 -11.80 26.45 35.69
C VAL A 8 -11.79 25.20 34.81
N ASP A 9 -12.36 25.25 33.60
CA ASP A 9 -12.41 24.10 32.66
C ASP A 9 -11.03 23.73 32.09
N HIS A 10 -10.03 24.61 32.28
CA HIS A 10 -8.67 24.41 31.83
C HIS A 10 -7.75 23.82 32.89
N GLN A 11 -8.22 23.72 34.13
CA GLN A 11 -7.44 23.13 35.21
C GLN A 11 -7.34 21.61 35.04
N PRO A 12 -6.18 21.00 35.38
CA PRO A 12 -6.02 19.56 35.33
C PRO A 12 -6.98 18.87 36.30
N ILE A 13 -7.51 17.71 35.90
CA ILE A 13 -8.36 16.88 36.75
C ILE A 13 -7.44 15.98 37.56
N ILE A 14 -7.54 16.06 38.89
CA ILE A 14 -6.76 15.23 39.82
C ILE A 14 -7.66 14.12 40.37
N ASP A 15 -7.28 12.86 40.14
CA ASP A 15 -7.92 11.68 40.72
C ASP A 15 -6.85 10.79 41.37
N GLY A 16 -6.73 10.87 42.70
CA GLY A 16 -5.67 10.20 43.45
C GLY A 16 -4.26 10.70 43.06
N SER A 17 -3.43 9.80 42.53
CA SER A 17 -2.10 10.12 42.01
C SER A 17 -2.08 10.44 40.51
N LEU A 18 -3.23 10.43 39.84
CA LEU A 18 -3.35 10.65 38.40
C LEU A 18 -3.71 12.10 38.13
N GLU A 19 -2.83 12.80 37.41
CA GLU A 19 -3.07 14.16 36.92
C GLU A 19 -3.42 14.12 35.43
N ILE A 20 -4.68 14.41 35.10
CA ILE A 20 -5.16 14.46 33.72
C ILE A 20 -5.12 15.90 33.25
N ASN A 21 -4.06 16.21 32.50
CA ASN A 21 -3.91 17.52 31.86
C ASN A 21 -4.92 17.73 30.74
N ASN A 22 -5.38 18.97 30.60
CA ASN A 22 -6.21 19.35 29.48
C ASN A 22 -5.39 19.26 28.18
N CYS A 23 -6.03 18.83 27.09
CA CYS A 23 -5.38 18.69 25.79
C CYS A 23 -6.20 19.37 24.70
N ASP A 24 -5.50 20.05 23.78
CA ASP A 24 -6.13 20.78 22.68
C ASP A 24 -6.86 19.86 21.69
N THR A 25 -6.36 18.64 21.56
CA THR A 25 -6.92 17.60 20.69
C THR A 25 -6.77 16.23 21.34
N TYR A 26 -7.80 15.38 21.21
CA TYR A 26 -7.71 13.97 21.59
C TYR A 26 -8.24 13.06 20.48
N ASN A 27 -7.68 11.86 20.42
CA ASN A 27 -8.10 10.83 19.47
C ASN A 27 -9.05 9.86 20.15
N TYR A 28 -10.25 9.73 19.62
CA TYR A 28 -11.22 8.75 20.10
C TYR A 28 -11.71 7.90 18.92
N LEU A 29 -11.48 6.57 19.02
CA LEU A 29 -11.82 5.60 17.96
C LEU A 29 -11.30 6.01 16.57
N GLY A 30 -10.11 6.62 16.52
CA GLY A 30 -9.47 7.08 15.28
C GLY A 30 -9.97 8.44 14.75
N SER A 31 -10.91 9.08 15.45
CA SER A 31 -11.40 10.42 15.12
C SER A 31 -10.76 11.48 16.04
N ILE A 32 -10.28 12.57 15.45
CA ILE A 32 -9.71 13.71 16.17
C ILE A 32 -10.84 14.63 16.63
N PHE A 33 -10.89 14.86 17.93
CA PHE A 33 -11.76 15.85 18.55
C PHE A 33 -10.91 17.01 19.06
N SER A 34 -11.25 18.23 18.63
CA SER A 34 -10.63 19.45 19.13
C SER A 34 -11.40 20.03 20.32
N GLN A 35 -10.68 20.63 21.25
CA GLN A 35 -11.23 21.32 22.42
C GLN A 35 -12.20 22.45 22.04
N SER A 36 -12.03 23.04 20.87
CA SER A 36 -12.79 24.23 20.43
C SER A 36 -14.29 24.01 20.18
N SER A 37 -14.80 22.78 20.32
CA SER A 37 -16.16 22.29 19.99
C SER A 37 -16.67 22.62 18.57
N LYS A 38 -15.90 23.40 17.81
CA LYS A 38 -16.13 23.71 16.40
C LYS A 38 -15.79 22.48 15.58
N PHE A 39 -16.84 21.87 15.05
CA PHE A 39 -16.77 20.73 14.14
C PHE A 39 -15.75 20.93 13.00
N ASN A 40 -15.68 22.13 12.43
CA ASN A 40 -14.71 22.49 11.38
C ASN A 40 -13.25 22.33 11.81
N THR A 41 -12.92 22.63 13.07
CA THR A 41 -11.54 22.50 13.58
C THR A 41 -11.16 21.02 13.70
N SER A 42 -12.07 20.21 14.23
CA SER A 42 -11.91 18.75 14.34
C SER A 42 -11.78 18.09 12.96
N ILE A 43 -12.61 18.47 11.98
CA ILE A 43 -12.50 17.99 10.59
C ILE A 43 -11.15 18.37 9.98
N LYS A 44 -10.70 19.62 10.12
CA LYS A 44 -9.41 20.05 9.57
C LYS A 44 -8.26 19.24 10.17
N ALA A 45 -8.30 19.00 11.48
CA ALA A 45 -7.31 18.18 12.17
C ALA A 45 -7.33 16.72 11.68
N GLN A 46 -8.53 16.13 11.50
CA GLN A 46 -8.68 14.80 10.90
C GLN A 46 -8.10 14.74 9.49
N CYS A 47 -8.47 15.67 8.61
CA CYS A 47 -7.96 15.74 7.25
C CYS A 47 -6.44 15.86 7.22
N HIS A 48 -5.85 16.65 8.12
CA HIS A 48 -4.40 16.80 8.22
C HIS A 48 -3.70 15.51 8.69
N ALA A 49 -4.27 14.81 9.67
CA ALA A 49 -3.73 13.54 10.15
C ALA A 49 -3.78 12.47 9.04
N GLU A 50 -4.89 12.34 8.33
CA GLU A 50 -5.03 11.42 7.21
C GLU A 50 -4.09 11.77 6.05
N LEU A 51 -3.94 13.06 5.73
CA LEU A 51 -2.95 13.52 4.75
C LEU A 51 -1.53 13.15 5.16
N THR A 52 -1.19 13.26 6.45
CA THR A 52 0.12 12.86 6.96
C THR A 52 0.37 11.37 6.76
N HIS A 53 -0.64 10.53 7.03
CA HIS A 53 -0.58 9.10 6.75
C HIS A 53 -0.41 8.81 5.25
N ALA A 54 -1.18 9.48 4.40
CA ALA A 54 -1.08 9.35 2.95
C ALA A 54 0.32 9.77 2.42
N VAL A 55 0.92 10.83 2.98
CA VAL A 55 2.27 11.29 2.62
C VAL A 55 3.33 10.29 3.07
N LYS A 56 3.23 9.77 4.31
CA LYS A 56 4.13 8.71 4.81
C LYS A 56 4.04 7.47 3.93
N PHE A 57 2.82 7.06 3.57
CA PHE A 57 2.58 5.94 2.66
C PHE A 57 3.17 6.17 1.27
N LYS A 58 2.93 7.33 0.65
CA LYS A 58 3.52 7.70 -0.64
C LYS A 58 5.05 7.71 -0.61
N SER A 59 5.65 8.23 0.46
CA SER A 59 7.10 8.22 0.66
C SER A 59 7.65 6.80 0.80
N SER A 60 6.96 5.95 1.56
CA SER A 60 7.29 4.53 1.69
C SER A 60 7.25 3.82 0.34
N ILE A 61 6.21 4.03 -0.48
CA ILE A 61 6.12 3.46 -1.83
C ILE A 61 7.27 3.91 -2.72
N ARG A 62 7.62 5.21 -2.69
CA ARG A 62 8.73 5.74 -3.50
C ARG A 62 10.07 5.11 -3.11
N LYS A 63 10.34 4.99 -1.82
CA LYS A 63 11.59 4.38 -1.30
C LYS A 63 11.63 2.86 -1.48
N ASN A 64 10.47 2.21 -1.43
CA ASN A 64 10.28 0.77 -1.54
C ASN A 64 9.54 0.39 -2.83
N SER A 65 9.96 0.94 -3.97
CA SER A 65 9.36 0.66 -5.29
C SER A 65 9.48 -0.80 -5.76
N ASP A 66 10.13 -1.64 -4.96
CA ASP A 66 10.48 -3.03 -5.23
C ASP A 66 9.52 -4.06 -4.60
N LEU A 67 8.50 -3.64 -3.85
CA LEU A 67 7.56 -4.50 -3.09
C LEU A 67 6.16 -4.59 -3.77
N PRO A 68 5.32 -5.59 -3.42
CA PRO A 68 4.01 -5.88 -4.03
C PRO A 68 3.00 -4.72 -4.01
N PHE A 69 3.28 -3.62 -3.32
CA PHE A 69 2.46 -2.41 -3.28
C PHE A 69 2.25 -1.73 -4.64
N ALA A 70 3.19 -1.83 -5.59
CA ALA A 70 2.95 -1.34 -6.94
C ALA A 70 1.85 -2.15 -7.66
N VAL A 71 1.72 -3.44 -7.34
CA VAL A 71 0.62 -4.31 -7.79
C VAL A 71 -0.67 -3.93 -7.06
N GLU A 72 -0.59 -3.63 -5.77
CA GLU A 72 -1.74 -3.20 -4.96
C GLU A 72 -2.31 -1.85 -5.43
N MET A 73 -1.48 -0.87 -5.76
CA MET A 73 -1.95 0.39 -6.38
C MET A 73 -2.63 0.18 -7.72
N LYS A 74 -2.16 -0.78 -8.53
CA LYS A 74 -2.85 -1.15 -9.77
C LYS A 74 -4.22 -1.74 -9.46
N MET A 75 -4.31 -2.64 -8.48
CA MET A 75 -5.58 -3.23 -8.05
C MET A 75 -6.58 -2.17 -7.55
N ILE A 76 -6.11 -1.19 -6.76
CA ILE A 76 -6.92 -0.07 -6.30
C ILE A 76 -7.41 0.77 -7.48
N LYS A 77 -6.53 1.17 -8.41
CA LYS A 77 -6.92 1.94 -9.61
C LYS A 77 -7.92 1.18 -10.48
N THR A 78 -7.73 -0.13 -10.66
CA THR A 78 -8.69 -0.99 -11.38
C THR A 78 -10.05 -1.01 -10.69
N THR A 79 -10.08 -1.10 -9.36
CA THR A 79 -11.31 -1.11 -8.57
C THR A 79 -12.02 0.24 -8.61
N GLN A 80 -11.28 1.34 -8.44
CA GLN A 80 -11.79 2.71 -8.57
C GLN A 80 -12.37 2.95 -9.96
N LYS A 81 -11.69 2.51 -11.03
CA LYS A 81 -12.20 2.62 -12.41
C LYS A 81 -13.50 1.85 -12.59
N LYS A 82 -13.60 0.63 -12.05
CA LYS A 82 -14.85 -0.16 -12.09
C LYS A 82 -15.99 0.55 -11.36
N CYS A 83 -15.72 1.07 -10.17
CA CYS A 83 -16.68 1.82 -9.37
C CYS A 83 -17.18 3.07 -10.11
N LEU A 84 -16.25 3.92 -10.58
CA LEU A 84 -16.58 5.14 -11.32
C LEU A 84 -17.34 4.84 -12.61
N LYS A 85 -16.96 3.79 -13.36
CA LYS A 85 -17.68 3.36 -14.56
C LYS A 85 -19.11 2.96 -14.24
N LYS A 86 -19.30 2.16 -13.18
CA LYS A 86 -20.64 1.73 -12.73
C LYS A 86 -21.49 2.94 -12.32
N LEU A 87 -20.92 3.85 -11.52
CA LEU A 87 -21.61 5.08 -11.11
C LEU A 87 -22.02 5.94 -12.30
N ALA A 88 -21.13 6.11 -13.30
CA ALA A 88 -21.45 6.86 -14.50
C ALA A 88 -22.58 6.20 -15.32
N GLN A 89 -22.57 4.86 -15.44
CA GLN A 89 -23.61 4.11 -16.14
C GLN A 89 -24.97 4.20 -15.44
N GLU A 90 -24.99 4.05 -14.11
CA GLU A 90 -26.23 4.14 -13.32
C GLU A 90 -26.87 5.53 -13.37
N ARG A 91 -26.10 6.56 -13.73
CA ARG A 91 -26.52 7.96 -13.77
C ARG A 91 -26.68 8.50 -15.18
N GLU A 92 -26.54 7.64 -16.18
CA GLU A 92 -26.71 8.00 -17.60
C GLU A 92 -28.15 8.46 -17.85
N GLY A 93 -28.31 9.65 -18.42
CA GLY A 93 -29.64 10.24 -18.69
C GLY A 93 -30.33 10.92 -17.51
N MET A 94 -29.72 10.96 -16.31
CA MET A 94 -30.27 11.72 -15.18
C MET A 94 -30.14 13.23 -15.42
N VAL A 95 -31.27 13.93 -15.45
CA VAL A 95 -31.32 15.39 -15.49
C VAL A 95 -30.99 15.93 -14.08
N ASN A 96 -30.09 16.91 -13.99
CA ASN A 96 -29.63 17.51 -12.72
C ASN A 96 -28.92 16.54 -11.76
N ASP A 97 -28.12 15.61 -12.28
CA ASP A 97 -27.32 14.74 -11.42
C ASP A 97 -26.29 15.54 -10.59
N SER A 98 -26.52 15.55 -9.27
CA SER A 98 -25.66 16.22 -8.30
C SER A 98 -24.22 15.69 -8.31
N PHE A 99 -24.02 14.42 -8.68
CA PHE A 99 -22.69 13.82 -8.78
C PHE A 99 -21.93 14.35 -10.01
N MET A 100 -22.56 14.36 -11.19
CA MET A 100 -21.95 14.93 -12.39
C MET A 100 -21.73 16.45 -12.27
N HIS A 101 -22.64 17.17 -11.60
CA HIS A 101 -22.43 18.58 -11.26
C HIS A 101 -21.25 18.77 -10.31
N ALA A 102 -21.08 17.92 -9.30
CA ALA A 102 -19.91 17.99 -8.43
C ALA A 102 -18.62 17.73 -9.22
N LEU A 103 -18.58 16.71 -10.07
CA LEU A 103 -17.40 16.42 -10.89
C LEU A 103 -17.00 17.59 -11.80
N SER A 104 -17.96 18.30 -12.40
CA SER A 104 -17.66 19.48 -13.23
C SER A 104 -17.10 20.66 -12.43
N ARG A 105 -17.49 20.80 -11.15
CA ARG A 105 -16.93 21.83 -10.24
C ARG A 105 -15.49 21.57 -9.83
N TYR A 106 -15.09 20.30 -9.79
CA TYR A 106 -13.73 19.90 -9.44
C TYR A 106 -12.83 19.73 -10.66
N ASP A 107 -13.31 20.09 -11.86
CA ASP A 107 -12.49 20.08 -13.06
C ASP A 107 -11.26 21.00 -12.89
N GLY A 108 -10.10 20.55 -13.36
CA GLY A 108 -8.82 21.22 -13.15
C GLY A 108 -8.21 21.15 -11.74
N THR A 109 -8.95 20.71 -10.72
CA THR A 109 -8.37 20.47 -9.37
C THR A 109 -7.52 19.18 -9.35
N PRO A 110 -6.61 18.99 -8.38
CA PRO A 110 -5.88 17.72 -8.24
C PRO A 110 -6.80 16.49 -8.13
N CYS A 111 -7.98 16.66 -7.52
CA CYS A 111 -8.98 15.60 -7.41
C CYS A 111 -9.61 15.30 -8.79
N GLY A 112 -10.05 16.33 -9.51
CA GLY A 112 -10.60 16.17 -10.87
C GLY A 112 -9.59 15.55 -11.83
N GLN A 113 -8.34 16.03 -11.83
CA GLN A 113 -7.25 15.45 -12.62
C GLN A 113 -7.02 13.96 -12.28
N TYR A 114 -7.11 13.60 -10.99
CA TYR A 114 -7.00 12.20 -10.57
C TYR A 114 -8.18 11.36 -11.09
N VAL A 115 -9.42 11.85 -10.99
CA VAL A 115 -10.60 11.16 -11.53
C VAL A 115 -10.45 10.95 -13.04
N THR A 116 -10.02 11.98 -13.78
CA THR A 116 -9.73 11.87 -15.23
C THR A 116 -8.65 10.84 -15.51
N THR A 117 -7.58 10.80 -14.69
CA THR A 117 -6.51 9.80 -14.79
C THR A 117 -7.04 8.37 -14.56
N ILE A 118 -7.96 8.18 -13.60
CA ILE A 118 -8.61 6.89 -13.38
C ILE A 118 -9.53 6.53 -14.56
N GLY A 119 -10.23 7.51 -15.15
CA GLY A 119 -11.05 7.30 -16.34
C GLY A 119 -10.26 6.72 -17.51
N THR A 120 -9.09 7.29 -17.78
CA THR A 120 -8.20 6.86 -18.89
C THR A 120 -7.32 5.65 -18.54
N TYR A 121 -7.22 5.27 -17.26
CA TYR A 121 -6.38 4.16 -16.80
C TYR A 121 -6.72 2.83 -17.51
N ASN A 122 -5.76 2.26 -18.24
CA ASN A 122 -5.92 0.97 -18.91
C ASN A 122 -5.03 -0.09 -18.23
N PRO A 123 -5.61 -1.05 -17.49
CA PRO A 123 -4.84 -2.10 -16.81
C PRO A 123 -3.99 -2.96 -17.76
N GLY A 124 -4.48 -3.23 -18.98
CA GLY A 124 -3.77 -4.05 -19.96
C GLY A 124 -2.53 -3.34 -20.50
N GLU A 125 -2.68 -2.06 -20.83
CA GLU A 125 -1.56 -1.24 -21.29
C GLU A 125 -0.48 -1.07 -20.20
N GLU A 126 -0.90 -0.86 -18.96
CA GLU A 126 -0.01 -0.78 -17.80
C GLU A 126 0.71 -2.10 -17.49
N LYS A 127 0.09 -3.24 -17.81
CA LYS A 127 0.75 -4.55 -17.76
C LYS A 127 1.82 -4.64 -18.85
N ARG A 128 1.49 -4.25 -20.08
CA ARG A 128 2.43 -4.24 -21.22
C ARG A 128 3.65 -3.35 -20.97
N ILE A 129 3.44 -2.13 -20.48
CA ILE A 129 4.52 -1.21 -20.11
C ILE A 129 5.44 -1.83 -19.05
N LEU A 130 4.87 -2.49 -18.04
CA LEU A 130 5.65 -3.15 -17.00
C LEU A 130 6.48 -4.33 -17.55
N HIS A 131 5.87 -5.20 -18.36
CA HIS A 131 6.58 -6.32 -18.98
C HIS A 131 7.77 -5.81 -19.82
N ASN A 132 7.53 -4.81 -20.66
CA ASN A 132 8.58 -4.18 -21.47
C ASN A 132 9.71 -3.60 -20.61
N ARG A 133 9.37 -2.95 -19.50
CA ARG A 133 10.37 -2.41 -18.55
C ARG A 133 11.22 -3.50 -17.93
N ILE A 134 10.61 -4.61 -17.54
CA ILE A 134 11.31 -5.76 -16.93
C ILE A 134 12.27 -6.38 -17.95
N HIS A 135 11.81 -6.65 -19.17
CA HIS A 135 12.64 -7.24 -20.23
C HIS A 135 13.82 -6.35 -20.65
N ARG A 136 13.61 -5.02 -20.71
CA ARG A 136 14.66 -4.06 -21.07
C ARG A 136 15.61 -3.72 -19.92
N SER A 137 15.34 -4.19 -18.70
CA SER A 137 16.16 -3.79 -17.56
C SER A 137 17.46 -4.58 -17.50
N GLU A 138 18.56 -3.86 -17.37
CA GLU A 138 19.89 -4.46 -17.18
C GLU A 138 20.14 -4.91 -15.74
N ARG A 139 19.26 -4.54 -14.79
CA ARG A 139 19.45 -4.89 -13.38
C ARG A 139 19.41 -6.41 -13.21
N THR A 140 20.38 -6.95 -12.47
CA THR A 140 20.59 -8.39 -12.27
C THR A 140 19.34 -9.14 -11.81
N LYS A 141 18.52 -8.52 -10.94
CA LYS A 141 17.26 -9.11 -10.46
C LYS A 141 16.26 -9.39 -11.58
N TYR A 142 16.07 -8.45 -12.51
CA TYR A 142 15.11 -8.62 -13.60
C TYR A 142 15.64 -9.60 -14.65
N ARG A 143 16.95 -9.55 -14.95
CA ARG A 143 17.58 -10.54 -15.84
C ARG A 143 17.46 -11.96 -15.29
N THR A 144 17.65 -12.14 -13.98
CA THR A 144 17.50 -13.44 -13.32
C THR A 144 16.05 -13.88 -13.33
N TYR A 145 15.12 -12.99 -12.99
CA TYR A 145 13.69 -13.29 -13.00
C TYR A 145 13.19 -13.67 -14.40
N VAL A 146 13.56 -12.93 -15.45
CA VAL A 146 13.19 -13.25 -16.85
C VAL A 146 13.77 -14.58 -17.30
N LYS A 147 14.96 -14.97 -16.84
CA LYS A 147 15.51 -16.30 -17.16
C LYS A 147 14.67 -17.44 -16.58
N ILE A 148 14.07 -17.24 -15.42
CA ILE A 148 13.26 -18.25 -14.71
C ILE A 148 11.79 -18.20 -15.13
N ASN A 149 11.30 -17.00 -15.46
CA ASN A 149 9.92 -16.72 -15.87
C ASN A 149 9.91 -15.81 -17.11
N PRO A 150 10.17 -16.34 -18.32
CA PRO A 150 10.29 -15.56 -19.55
C PRO A 150 9.00 -14.82 -19.91
N ASP A 151 7.85 -15.44 -19.68
CA ASP A 151 6.55 -14.87 -20.03
C ASP A 151 5.99 -13.93 -18.95
N LEU A 152 6.72 -13.78 -17.83
CA LEU A 152 6.31 -13.00 -16.66
C LEU A 152 4.90 -13.39 -16.19
N THR A 153 4.58 -14.68 -16.24
CA THR A 153 3.30 -15.23 -15.81
C THR A 153 3.24 -15.37 -14.29
N LEU A 154 2.03 -15.32 -13.75
CA LEU A 154 1.83 -15.51 -12.33
C LEU A 154 1.91 -17.01 -12.01
N HIS A 155 2.69 -17.39 -11.01
CA HIS A 155 2.79 -18.79 -10.58
C HIS A 155 1.42 -19.33 -10.15
N ALA A 156 1.09 -20.59 -10.50
CA ALA A 156 -0.21 -21.20 -10.26
C ALA A 156 -0.65 -21.16 -8.78
N MET A 157 0.30 -21.27 -7.85
CA MET A 157 0.07 -21.12 -6.41
C MET A 157 -0.63 -19.80 -6.04
N ASN A 158 -0.42 -18.73 -6.80
CA ASN A 158 -1.06 -17.44 -6.53
C ASN A 158 -2.50 -17.36 -7.06
N THR A 159 -2.87 -18.21 -8.02
CA THR A 159 -4.23 -18.29 -8.57
C THR A 159 -5.08 -19.37 -7.90
N ASP A 160 -4.44 -20.36 -7.28
CA ASP A 160 -5.13 -21.47 -6.64
C ASP A 160 -5.73 -21.07 -5.28
N ARG A 161 -7.07 -21.08 -5.19
CA ARG A 161 -7.81 -20.73 -3.98
C ARG A 161 -7.66 -21.78 -2.86
N ALA A 162 -7.23 -23.00 -3.19
CA ALA A 162 -7.00 -24.04 -2.19
C ALA A 162 -5.73 -23.79 -1.36
N VAL A 163 -4.75 -23.07 -1.93
CA VAL A 163 -3.50 -22.73 -1.25
C VAL A 163 -3.74 -21.64 -0.20
N LYS A 164 -3.41 -21.93 1.05
CA LYS A 164 -3.59 -20.99 2.17
C LYS A 164 -2.55 -19.88 2.13
N GLU A 165 -2.90 -18.69 2.63
CA GLU A 165 -2.00 -17.52 2.57
C GLU A 165 -0.66 -17.75 3.28
N HIS A 166 -0.64 -18.48 4.40
CA HIS A 166 0.60 -18.79 5.09
C HIS A 166 1.56 -19.69 4.27
N GLU A 167 1.03 -20.55 3.40
CA GLU A 167 1.80 -21.40 2.50
C GLU A 167 2.42 -20.55 1.38
N ARG A 168 1.65 -19.60 0.84
CA ARG A 168 2.15 -18.60 -0.14
C ARG A 168 3.28 -17.76 0.45
N ILE A 169 3.08 -17.26 1.67
CA ILE A 169 4.09 -16.48 2.38
C ILE A 169 5.35 -17.32 2.65
N ALA A 170 5.21 -18.60 3.01
CA ALA A 170 6.35 -19.48 3.28
C ALA A 170 7.29 -19.62 2.07
N VAL A 171 6.73 -19.73 0.86
CA VAL A 171 7.49 -19.82 -0.39
C VAL A 171 8.14 -18.47 -0.76
N VAL A 172 7.46 -17.36 -0.49
CA VAL A 172 7.92 -16.00 -0.86
C VAL A 172 8.91 -15.39 0.15
N LYS A 173 9.22 -16.08 1.28
CA LYS A 173 10.25 -15.68 2.27
C LYS A 173 11.69 -15.73 1.73
N SER A 174 11.93 -15.21 0.53
CA SER A 174 13.24 -14.92 -0.04
C SER A 174 14.09 -13.99 0.84
N HIS A 175 13.50 -13.25 1.78
CA HIS A 175 14.22 -12.45 2.78
C HIS A 175 14.95 -13.27 3.85
N ASN A 176 14.64 -14.56 3.98
CA ASN A 176 15.34 -15.46 4.89
C ASN A 176 16.42 -16.32 4.24
N LEU A 177 16.69 -16.13 2.94
CA LEU A 177 17.78 -16.82 2.26
C LEU A 177 19.11 -16.44 2.90
N ALA A 178 20.01 -17.39 3.10
CA ALA A 178 21.38 -17.15 3.54
C ALA A 178 22.09 -16.19 2.60
N MET A 179 21.76 -16.15 1.30
CA MET A 179 22.25 -15.11 0.39
C MET A 179 21.83 -13.69 0.75
N LYS A 180 20.61 -13.48 1.28
CA LYS A 180 20.12 -12.16 1.72
C LYS A 180 20.53 -11.86 3.16
N LYS A 181 20.42 -12.81 4.09
CA LYS A 181 20.87 -12.69 5.49
C LYS A 181 22.39 -12.55 5.61
N GLY A 182 23.14 -13.32 4.83
CA GLY A 182 24.59 -13.30 4.77
C GLY A 182 25.18 -11.95 4.37
N ARG A 183 24.40 -11.10 3.68
CA ARG A 183 24.73 -9.69 3.44
C ARG A 183 24.81 -8.87 4.73
N TRP A 184 23.89 -9.13 5.66
CA TRP A 184 23.83 -8.46 6.97
C TRP A 184 24.94 -8.97 7.90
N THR A 185 25.27 -10.26 7.83
CA THR A 185 26.33 -10.87 8.64
C THR A 185 27.72 -10.85 7.98
N ARG A 186 27.84 -10.23 6.80
CA ARG A 186 29.07 -10.17 5.97
C ARG A 186 29.76 -11.51 5.68
N ARG A 187 29.04 -12.63 5.73
CA ARG A 187 29.61 -13.96 5.41
C ARG A 187 29.97 -14.05 3.93
N PRO A 188 31.08 -14.70 3.54
CA PRO A 188 31.42 -14.92 2.13
C PRO A 188 30.35 -15.78 1.44
N ARG A 189 30.26 -15.72 0.10
CA ARG A 189 29.15 -16.32 -0.66
C ARG A 189 29.13 -17.84 -0.50
N GLU A 190 30.30 -18.44 -0.45
CA GLU A 190 30.57 -19.87 -0.41
C GLU A 190 30.07 -20.49 0.89
N GLU A 191 29.96 -19.70 1.96
CA GLU A 191 29.45 -20.14 3.26
C GLU A 191 27.94 -19.95 3.45
N ARG A 192 27.24 -19.34 2.48
CA ARG A 192 25.80 -19.05 2.58
C ARG A 192 24.99 -20.24 2.11
N LEU A 193 25.13 -21.36 2.81
CA LEU A 193 24.58 -22.65 2.42
C LEU A 193 23.11 -22.84 2.88
N CYS A 194 22.38 -23.61 2.09
CA CYS A 194 21.08 -24.19 2.42
C CYS A 194 21.28 -25.43 3.32
N GLN A 195 20.22 -25.90 3.97
CA GLN A 195 20.25 -27.15 4.73
C GLN A 195 20.62 -28.38 3.88
N CYS A 196 20.38 -28.33 2.57
CA CYS A 196 20.79 -29.38 1.65
C CYS A 196 22.27 -29.27 1.21
N GLY A 197 23.04 -28.30 1.74
CA GLY A 197 24.49 -28.17 1.50
C GLY A 197 24.89 -27.31 0.31
N GLU A 198 23.97 -26.91 -0.59
CA GLU A 198 24.28 -25.99 -1.70
C GLU A 198 24.18 -24.52 -1.30
N ILE A 199 24.78 -23.62 -2.07
CA ILE A 199 24.65 -22.16 -1.87
C ILE A 199 23.16 -21.77 -1.98
N GLN A 200 22.63 -21.15 -0.93
CA GLN A 200 21.22 -20.78 -0.83
C GLN A 200 20.91 -19.48 -1.58
N ASP A 201 20.92 -19.53 -2.92
CA ASP A 201 20.44 -18.46 -3.78
C ASP A 201 18.98 -18.67 -4.23
N GLU A 202 18.42 -17.67 -4.92
CA GLU A 202 17.02 -17.69 -5.38
C GLU A 202 16.77 -18.80 -6.39
N ILE A 203 17.74 -19.10 -7.27
CA ILE A 203 17.62 -20.18 -8.26
C ILE A 203 17.59 -21.53 -7.53
N HIS A 204 18.49 -21.74 -6.58
CA HIS A 204 18.56 -22.97 -5.81
C HIS A 204 17.23 -23.26 -5.10
N ILE A 205 16.72 -22.32 -4.29
CA ILE A 205 15.48 -22.54 -3.52
C ILE A 205 14.24 -22.72 -4.41
N ILE A 206 14.15 -22.01 -5.53
CA ILE A 206 12.96 -22.04 -6.41
C ILE A 206 12.98 -23.26 -7.35
N SER A 207 14.15 -23.66 -7.86
CA SER A 207 14.23 -24.60 -9.00
C SER A 207 14.96 -25.91 -8.72
N ARG A 208 15.85 -25.97 -7.72
CA ARG A 208 16.77 -27.11 -7.54
C ARG A 208 16.68 -27.78 -6.18
N CYS A 209 16.32 -27.04 -5.14
CA CYS A 209 16.39 -27.50 -3.76
C CYS A 209 15.35 -28.60 -3.50
N THR A 210 15.84 -29.79 -3.18
CA THR A 210 15.03 -30.96 -2.83
C THR A 210 14.26 -30.79 -1.51
N MET A 211 14.70 -29.86 -0.65
CA MET A 211 14.08 -29.61 0.65
C MET A 211 12.90 -28.62 0.57
N THR A 212 12.87 -27.71 -0.41
CA THR A 212 11.75 -26.77 -0.63
C THR A 212 10.82 -27.18 -1.77
N ARG A 213 11.24 -28.07 -2.67
CA ARG A 213 10.41 -28.60 -3.75
C ARG A 213 9.52 -29.75 -3.21
N LYS A 214 8.43 -29.39 -2.53
CA LYS A 214 7.29 -30.27 -2.27
C LYS A 214 6.06 -29.72 -2.98
#